data_AF-A0A9X2DL81-F1
#
_entry.id   AF-A0A9X2DL81-F1
#
_cell.length_a   1.000
_cell.length_b   1.000
_cell.length_c   1.000
_cell.angle_alpha   90.00
_cell.angle_beta   90.00
_cell.angle_gamma   90.00
#
_symmetry.space_group_name_H-M   'P 1'
#
loop_
_entity.id
_entity.type
_entity.pdbx_description
1 polymer ?
#
loop_
_entity_poly.entity_id
_entity_poly.type
_entity_poly.pdbx_seq_one_letter_code
_entity_poly.pdbx_strand_id
1 'polypeptide(L)'
;MKRLMIQVIVIGTILLLGALAGVQYMNEQLGISQPVPLSSPEIVAQETAVEAPSLSRQELTAKYARVEEVGRLNFFSEMGTSLADGMNKLSRSFLSQVMAFVRQGLNGEEAG
;
A
#
# COMPACT_ATOMS: atom_id res chain seq x y z
N MET A 1 30.99 4.98 6.33
CA MET A 1 29.59 5.18 5.88
C MET A 1 29.02 3.97 5.15
N LYS A 2 29.64 3.48 4.06
CA LYS A 2 29.11 2.33 3.27
C LYS A 2 28.84 1.06 4.09
N ARG A 3 29.73 0.68 5.02
CA ARG A 3 29.56 -0.50 5.88
C ARG A 3 28.38 -0.37 6.85
N LEU A 4 28.19 0.80 7.45
CA LEU A 4 27.03 1.10 8.32
C LEU A 4 25.72 1.07 7.52
N MET A 5 25.73 1.63 6.32
CA MET A 5 24.54 1.61 5.45
C MET A 5 24.14 0.18 5.07
N ILE A 6 25.12 -0.67 4.73
CA ILE A 6 24.86 -2.10 4.44
C ILE A 6 24.31 -2.81 5.68
N GLN A 7 24.87 -2.57 6.87
CA GLN A 7 24.37 -3.16 8.11
C GLN A 7 22.93 -2.76 8.41
N VAL A 8 22.57 -1.48 8.23
CA VAL A 8 21.20 -1.00 8.42
C VAL A 8 20.24 -1.65 7.44
N ILE A 9 20.63 -1.79 6.16
CA ILE A 9 19.81 -2.46 5.15
C ILE A 9 19.60 -3.93 5.52
N VAL A 10 20.67 -4.66 5.87
CA VAL A 10 20.59 -6.08 6.23
C VAL A 10 19.71 -6.29 7.47
N ILE A 11 19.88 -5.50 8.51
CA ILE A 11 19.05 -5.56 9.72
C ILE A 11 17.58 -5.25 9.38
N GLY A 12 17.34 -4.22 8.57
CA GLY A 12 16.01 -3.85 8.11
C GLY A 12 15.34 -4.98 7.33
N THR A 13 16.05 -5.63 6.41
CA THR A 13 15.53 -6.77 5.65
C THR A 13 15.22 -7.98 6.55
N ILE A 14 16.10 -8.30 7.50
CA ILE A 14 15.86 -9.40 8.45
C ILE A 14 14.63 -9.13 9.30
N LEU A 15 14.45 -7.89 9.80
CA LEU A 15 13.27 -7.50 10.55
C LEU A 15 11.99 -7.61 9.72
N LEU A 16 12.04 -7.20 8.45
CA LEU A 16 10.91 -7.29 7.54
C LEU A 16 10.50 -8.74 7.28
N LEU A 17 11.47 -9.61 7.01
CA LEU A 17 11.25 -11.04 6.79
C LEU A 17 10.70 -11.73 8.05
N GLY A 18 11.23 -11.38 9.23
CA GLY A 18 10.71 -11.89 10.50
C GLY A 18 9.26 -11.46 10.77
N ALA A 19 8.91 -10.21 10.45
CA ALA A 19 7.54 -9.73 10.57
C ALA A 19 6.58 -10.45 9.61
N LEU A 20 6.98 -10.64 8.35
CA LEU A 20 6.21 -11.39 7.35
C LEU A 20 5.98 -12.85 7.78
N ALA A 21 7.04 -13.54 8.24
CA ALA A 21 6.94 -14.90 8.75
C ALA A 21 6.04 -14.99 9.99
N GLY A 22 6.13 -14.02 10.90
CA GLY A 22 5.27 -13.95 12.09
C GLY A 22 3.79 -13.76 11.75
N VAL A 23 3.48 -12.90 10.78
CA VAL A 23 2.09 -12.71 10.29
C VAL A 23 1.56 -13.98 9.63
N GLN A 24 2.37 -14.67 8.82
CA GLN A 24 1.98 -15.94 8.21
C GLN A 24 1.68 -17.01 9.27
N TYR A 25 2.59 -17.17 10.23
CA TYR A 25 2.42 -18.11 11.34
C TYR A 25 1.18 -17.81 12.19
N MET A 26 0.91 -16.52 12.45
CA MET A 26 -0.28 -16.10 13.19
C MET A 26 -1.56 -16.34 12.37
N ASN A 27 -1.55 -16.05 11.07
CA ASN A 27 -2.68 -16.30 10.18
C ASN A 27 -3.03 -17.79 10.09
N GLU A 28 -2.01 -18.66 10.10
CA GLU A 28 -2.18 -20.11 10.15
C GLU A 28 -2.78 -20.58 11.48
N GLN A 29 -2.29 -20.07 12.62
CA GLN A 29 -2.87 -20.41 13.92
C GLN A 29 -4.30 -19.90 14.10
N LEU A 30 -4.62 -18.72 13.56
CA LEU A 30 -5.96 -18.14 13.63
C LEU A 30 -6.93 -18.72 12.59
N GLY A 31 -6.47 -19.63 11.72
CA GLY A 31 -7.30 -20.24 10.67
C GLY A 31 -7.77 -19.26 9.59
N ILE A 32 -7.22 -18.03 9.54
CA ILE A 32 -7.56 -16.98 8.56
C ILE A 32 -7.05 -17.36 7.15
N SER A 33 -6.11 -18.30 7.06
CA SER A 33 -5.63 -18.85 5.80
C SER A 33 -6.63 -19.77 5.08
N GLN A 34 -7.78 -20.10 5.68
CA GLN A 34 -8.87 -20.71 4.95
C GLN A 34 -9.72 -19.63 4.28
N PRO A 35 -9.78 -19.58 2.93
CA PRO A 35 -10.69 -18.66 2.26
C PRO A 35 -12.11 -19.01 2.69
N VAL A 36 -12.82 -18.05 3.28
CA VAL A 36 -14.26 -18.17 3.52
C VAL A 36 -14.90 -18.42 2.15
N PRO A 37 -15.63 -19.55 1.96
CA PRO A 37 -16.28 -19.81 0.69
C PRO A 37 -17.23 -18.64 0.40
N LEU A 38 -17.05 -18.01 -0.76
CA LEU A 38 -18.05 -17.11 -1.32
C LEU A 38 -19.28 -17.98 -1.59
N SER A 39 -20.20 -18.03 -0.65
CA SER A 39 -21.57 -18.43 -0.94
C SER A 39 -22.06 -17.44 -1.98
N SER A 40 -22.01 -17.82 -3.26
CA SER A 40 -22.77 -17.14 -4.31
C SER A 40 -24.18 -16.99 -3.76
N PRO A 41 -24.73 -15.77 -3.64
CA PRO A 41 -26.15 -15.65 -3.38
C PRO A 41 -26.84 -16.26 -4.59
N GLU A 42 -27.27 -17.50 -4.41
CA GLU A 42 -28.31 -18.11 -5.21
C GLU A 42 -29.41 -17.07 -5.31
N ILE A 43 -29.82 -16.81 -6.55
CA ILE A 43 -30.86 -15.87 -6.91
C ILE A 43 -32.15 -16.38 -6.27
N VAL A 44 -32.36 -16.05 -5.00
CA VAL A 44 -33.66 -16.16 -4.35
C VAL A 44 -34.28 -14.80 -4.52
N ALA A 45 -35.16 -14.72 -5.52
CA ALA A 45 -36.14 -13.67 -5.64
C ALA A 45 -36.84 -13.48 -4.28
N GLN A 46 -36.49 -12.40 -3.60
CA GLN A 46 -37.31 -11.85 -2.53
C GLN A 46 -37.34 -10.35 -2.74
N GLU A 47 -38.39 -9.91 -3.44
CA GLU A 47 -38.88 -8.53 -3.37
C GLU A 47 -38.98 -8.15 -1.89
N THR A 48 -37.97 -7.45 -1.39
CA THR A 48 -38.12 -6.65 -0.18
C THR A 48 -38.07 -5.22 -0.65
N ALA A 49 -39.25 -4.60 -0.72
CA ALA A 49 -39.38 -3.17 -0.86
C ALA A 49 -38.53 -2.49 0.22
N VAL A 50 -37.38 -1.94 -0.17
CA VAL A 50 -36.62 -1.02 0.67
C VAL A 50 -36.97 0.38 0.18
N GLU A 51 -38.01 0.91 0.80
CA GLU A 51 -38.34 2.32 0.84
C GLU A 51 -37.05 3.12 1.08
N ALA A 52 -36.70 4.03 0.16
CA ALA A 52 -35.54 4.88 0.31
C ALA A 52 -35.70 5.72 1.58
N PRO A 53 -34.81 5.61 2.58
CA PRO A 53 -34.93 6.47 3.74
C PRO A 53 -34.54 7.89 3.30
N SER A 54 -35.48 8.83 3.42
CA SER A 54 -35.17 10.25 3.30
C SER A 54 -34.15 10.61 4.38
N LEU A 55 -32.86 10.59 4.02
CA LEU A 55 -31.75 10.92 4.92
C LEU A 55 -32.01 12.30 5.51
N SER A 56 -32.26 12.33 6.82
CA SER A 56 -32.52 13.58 7.52
C SER A 56 -31.21 14.40 7.57
N ARG A 57 -31.33 15.73 7.55
CA ARG A 57 -30.16 16.64 7.65
C ARG A 57 -29.24 16.33 8.84
N GLN A 58 -29.74 15.68 9.88
CA GLN A 58 -28.99 15.24 11.06
C GLN A 58 -27.97 14.12 10.76
N GLU A 59 -28.27 13.21 9.83
CA GLU A 59 -27.34 12.14 9.45
C GLU A 59 -26.21 12.66 8.56
N LEU A 60 -26.49 13.68 7.76
CA LEU A 60 -25.47 14.37 6.96
C LEU A 60 -24.47 15.10 7.86
N THR A 61 -24.94 15.85 8.87
CA THR A 61 -24.05 16.51 9.84
C THR A 61 -23.25 15.51 10.69
N ALA A 62 -23.83 14.37 11.05
CA ALA A 62 -23.11 13.31 11.75
C ALA A 62 -21.99 12.68 10.89
N LYS A 63 -22.21 12.53 9.57
CA LYS A 63 -21.17 12.06 8.65
C LYS A 63 -20.05 13.09 8.45
N TYR A 64 -20.37 14.39 8.40
CA TYR A 64 -19.36 15.45 8.32
C TYR A 64 -18.47 15.52 9.57
N ALA A 65 -19.06 15.38 10.77
CA ALA A 65 -18.29 15.32 12.02
C ALA A 65 -17.35 14.10 12.06
N ARG A 66 -17.80 12.96 11.51
CA ARG A 66 -16.97 11.76 11.38
C ARG A 66 -15.83 11.94 10.37
N VAL A 67 -16.03 12.73 9.30
CA VAL A 67 -15.00 13.08 8.30
C VAL A 67 -13.89 13.96 8.90
N GLU A 68 -14.23 14.85 9.84
CA GLU A 68 -13.29 15.69 10.59
C GLU A 68 -12.43 14.87 11.57
N GLU A 69 -13.03 13.85 12.20
CA GLU A 69 -12.34 12.90 13.09
C GLU A 69 -11.33 11.99 12.34
N VAL A 70 -11.49 11.83 11.02
CA VAL A 70 -10.52 11.12 10.15
C VAL A 70 -9.32 11.96 9.73
N GLY A 71 -9.01 13.05 10.45
CA GLY A 71 -7.72 13.76 10.35
C GLY A 71 -6.49 12.84 10.43
N ARG A 72 -6.65 11.62 10.96
CA ARG A 72 -5.65 10.53 10.90
C ARG A 72 -5.31 10.05 9.48
N LEU A 73 -6.16 10.28 8.48
CA LEU A 73 -5.89 9.98 7.05
C LEU A 73 -5.01 11.03 6.37
N ASN A 74 -4.90 12.25 6.89
CA ASN A 74 -3.96 13.24 6.34
C ASN A 74 -2.50 12.80 6.53
N PHE A 75 -2.16 12.19 7.66
CA PHE A 75 -0.82 11.64 7.88
C PHE A 75 -0.48 10.50 6.92
N PHE A 76 -1.42 9.57 6.67
CA PHE A 76 -1.20 8.50 5.70
C PHE A 76 -1.18 9.00 4.26
N SER A 77 -1.98 10.04 3.94
CA SER A 77 -1.96 10.63 2.61
C SER A 77 -0.69 11.45 2.37
N GLU A 78 -0.22 12.23 3.34
CA GLU A 78 1.00 13.03 3.25
C GLU A 78 2.24 12.13 3.21
N MET A 79 2.25 11.06 4.02
CA MET A 79 3.29 10.02 3.97
C MET A 79 3.25 9.26 2.64
N GLY A 80 2.06 8.92 2.14
CA GLY A 80 1.87 8.27 0.85
C GLY A 80 2.33 9.15 -0.31
N THR A 81 2.02 10.44 -0.29
CA THR A 81 2.48 11.42 -1.30
C THR A 81 4.00 11.58 -1.24
N SER A 82 4.60 11.71 -0.06
CA SER A 82 6.06 11.77 0.09
C SER A 82 6.75 10.49 -0.36
N LEU A 83 6.15 9.32 -0.11
CA LEU A 83 6.66 8.03 -0.55
C LEU A 83 6.57 7.90 -2.07
N ALA A 84 5.43 8.29 -2.66
CA ALA A 84 5.21 8.29 -4.09
C ALA A 84 6.19 9.22 -4.81
N ASP A 85 6.42 10.42 -4.29
CA ASP A 85 7.41 11.37 -4.83
C ASP A 85 8.84 10.83 -4.72
N GLY A 86 9.17 10.18 -3.59
CA GLY A 86 10.46 9.51 -3.41
C GLY A 86 10.67 8.37 -4.40
N MET A 87 9.66 7.51 -4.56
CA MET A 87 9.65 6.40 -5.52
C MET A 87 9.76 6.89 -6.97
N ASN A 88 9.07 7.97 -7.32
CA ASN A 88 9.13 8.55 -8.66
C ASN A 88 10.53 9.12 -8.97
N LYS A 89 11.16 9.82 -8.00
CA LYS A 89 12.55 10.29 -8.14
C LYS A 89 13.54 9.13 -8.26
N LEU A 90 13.39 8.09 -7.43
CA LEU A 90 14.21 6.88 -7.47
C LEU A 90 14.07 6.14 -8.80
N SER A 91 12.85 5.95 -9.29
CA SER A 91 12.56 5.31 -10.56
C SER A 91 13.20 6.06 -11.73
N ARG A 92 13.06 7.39 -11.77
CA ARG A 92 13.71 8.23 -12.79
C ARG A 92 15.23 8.15 -12.73
N SER A 93 15.81 8.20 -11.53
CA SER A 93 17.27 8.09 -11.34
C SER A 93 17.78 6.72 -11.79
N PHE A 94 17.08 5.65 -11.41
CA PHE A 94 17.43 4.29 -11.81
C PHE A 94 17.33 4.11 -13.32
N LEU A 95 16.24 4.58 -13.94
CA LEU A 95 16.07 4.51 -15.38
C LEU A 95 17.14 5.32 -16.13
N SER A 96 17.50 6.50 -15.63
CA SER A 96 18.61 7.29 -16.16
C SER A 96 19.94 6.55 -16.09
N GLN A 97 20.18 5.82 -14.99
CA GLN A 97 21.41 5.08 -14.76
C GLN A 97 21.49 3.81 -15.63
N VAL A 98 20.35 3.14 -15.84
CA VAL A 98 20.22 2.05 -16.82
C VAL A 98 20.48 2.58 -18.23
N MET A 99 19.88 3.70 -18.62
CA MET A 99 20.12 4.32 -19.93
C MET A 99 21.56 4.80 -20.12
N ALA A 100 22.21 5.31 -19.07
CA ALA A 100 23.63 5.66 -19.10
C ALA A 100 24.50 4.41 -19.25
N PHE A 101 24.20 3.33 -18.54
CA PHE A 101 24.89 2.06 -18.65
C PHE A 101 24.71 1.42 -20.03
N VAL A 102 23.50 1.47 -20.60
CA VAL A 102 23.20 1.01 -21.96
C VAL A 102 23.98 1.82 -22.99
N ARG A 103 23.99 3.15 -22.88
CA ARG A 103 24.79 4.02 -23.77
C ARG A 103 26.28 3.74 -23.62
N GLN A 104 26.78 3.60 -22.41
CA GLN A 104 28.21 3.39 -22.18
C GLN A 104 28.68 1.98 -22.57
N GLY A 105 27.86 0.96 -22.32
CA GLY A 105 28.19 -0.44 -22.60
C GLY A 105 27.90 -0.91 -24.03
N LEU A 106 26.92 -0.31 -24.72
CA LEU A 106 26.54 -0.70 -26.08
C LEU A 106 26.92 0.33 -27.15
N ASN A 107 26.98 1.62 -26.84
CA ASN A 107 27.39 2.65 -27.82
C ASN A 107 28.85 3.08 -27.71
N GLY A 108 29.58 2.68 -26.64
CA GLY A 108 31.02 2.92 -26.54
C GLY A 108 31.44 4.39 -26.52
N GLU A 109 30.55 5.32 -26.19
CA GLU A 109 30.94 6.71 -25.98
C GLU A 109 31.60 6.86 -24.60
N GLU A 110 32.93 6.98 -24.61
CA GLU A 110 33.69 7.51 -23.49
C GLU A 110 33.24 8.96 -23.25
N ALA A 111 32.55 9.19 -22.12
CA ALA A 111 32.47 10.54 -21.58
C ALA A 111 33.91 10.93 -21.21
N GLY A 112 34.46 11.92 -21.93
CA GLY A 112 35.85 12.35 -21.85
C GLY A 112 36.38 12.68 -20.45
#